data_AF-A0A952WB25-F1
#
_entry.id   AF-A0A952WB25-F1
#
_cell.length_a   1.000
_cell.length_b   1.000
_cell.length_c   1.000
_cell.angle_alpha   90.00
_cell.angle_beta   90.00
_cell.angle_gamma   90.00
#
_symmetry.space_group_name_H-M   'P 1'
#
loop_
_entity.id
_entity.type
_entity.pdbx_description
1 polymer ?
#
loop_
_entity_poly.entity_id
_entity_poly.type
_entity_poly.pdbx_seq_one_letter_code
_entity_poly.pdbx_strand_id
1 'polypeptide(L)'
;MVSVADMLVVGWRPFLDPLNLHSQWWAFLVPLSFLISVTYRAVRMRDLTGYWRAVGVMTVQIILAMIGLGVAAFIFVEYLIPWLAPMPS
;
A
#
# COMPACT_ATOMS: atom_id res chain seq x y z
N MET A 1 -11.12 -31.59 -27.76
CA MET A 1 -10.67 -31.84 -26.38
C MET A 1 -10.43 -30.49 -25.74
N VAL A 2 -11.30 -30.05 -24.84
CA VAL A 2 -11.09 -28.83 -24.05
C VAL A 2 -10.02 -29.18 -23.00
N SER A 3 -8.94 -28.41 -22.96
CA SER A 3 -7.83 -28.67 -22.04
C SER A 3 -8.28 -28.39 -20.61
N VAL A 4 -7.72 -29.08 -19.61
CA VAL A 4 -8.00 -28.79 -18.18
C VAL A 4 -7.70 -27.32 -17.85
N ALA A 5 -6.73 -26.72 -18.55
CA ALA A 5 -6.43 -25.29 -18.44
C ALA A 5 -7.61 -24.40 -18.86
N ASP A 6 -8.38 -24.77 -19.89
CA ASP A 6 -9.55 -24.01 -20.34
C ASP A 6 -10.69 -24.06 -19.30
N MET A 7 -10.84 -25.18 -18.58
CA MET A 7 -11.83 -25.30 -17.50
C MET A 7 -11.51 -24.41 -16.29
N LEU A 8 -10.23 -24.23 -15.97
CA LEU A 8 -9.79 -23.35 -14.88
C LEU A 8 -10.04 -21.87 -15.19
N VAL A 9 -9.89 -21.45 -16.45
CA VAL A 9 -10.17 -20.07 -16.87
C VAL A 9 -11.68 -19.77 -16.83
N VAL A 10 -12.54 -20.74 -17.17
CA VAL A 10 -14.01 -20.59 -17.11
C VAL A 10 -14.55 -20.58 -15.68
N GLY A 11 -13.87 -21.23 -14.74
CA GLY A 11 -14.25 -21.30 -13.33
C GLY A 11 -13.68 -20.19 -12.44
N TRP A 12 -12.74 -19.39 -12.94
CA TRP A 12 -12.09 -18.35 -12.16
C TRP A 12 -13.06 -17.22 -11.79
N ARG A 13 -13.21 -16.98 -10.49
CA ARG A 13 -14.10 -15.95 -9.94
C ARG A 13 -13.28 -14.76 -9.47
N PRO A 14 -13.32 -13.59 -10.16
CA PRO A 14 -12.41 -12.45 -9.96
C PRO A 14 -12.36 -11.79 -8.57
N PHE A 15 -13.00 -12.37 -7.55
CA PHE A 15 -12.96 -11.94 -6.14
C PHE A 15 -13.01 -13.09 -5.13
N LEU A 16 -13.46 -14.29 -5.55
CA LEU A 16 -13.57 -15.45 -4.67
C LEU A 16 -12.30 -16.31 -4.73
N ASP A 17 -11.60 -16.30 -5.86
CA ASP A 17 -10.35 -17.01 -6.02
C ASP A 17 -9.15 -16.09 -5.72
N PRO A 18 -8.13 -16.59 -4.99
CA PRO A 18 -6.99 -15.79 -4.60
C PRO A 18 -6.19 -15.38 -5.83
N LEU A 19 -5.96 -14.07 -5.96
CA LEU A 19 -4.96 -13.54 -6.89
C LEU A 19 -3.57 -13.84 -6.33
N ASN A 20 -2.73 -14.49 -7.14
CA ASN A 20 -1.35 -14.83 -6.76
C ASN A 20 -0.42 -13.61 -6.88
N LEU A 21 -0.76 -12.52 -6.18
CA LEU A 21 -0.09 -11.21 -6.21
C LEU A 21 0.61 -10.90 -4.88
N HIS A 22 0.81 -11.91 -4.04
CA HIS A 22 1.40 -11.73 -2.72
C HIS A 22 2.79 -11.09 -2.78
N SER A 23 3.62 -11.42 -3.78
CA SER A 23 4.96 -10.82 -3.95
C SER A 23 4.91 -9.33 -4.36
N GLN A 24 3.78 -8.86 -4.90
CA GLN A 24 3.59 -7.50 -5.41
C GLN A 24 2.66 -6.66 -4.53
N TRP A 25 2.41 -7.10 -3.29
CA TRP A 25 1.52 -6.42 -2.34
C TRP A 25 1.83 -4.93 -2.19
N TRP A 26 3.12 -4.56 -2.19
CA TRP A 26 3.59 -3.19 -2.03
C TRP A 26 3.16 -2.28 -3.19
N ALA A 27 2.99 -2.83 -4.39
CA ALA A 27 2.57 -2.06 -5.56
C ALA A 27 1.13 -1.52 -5.40
N PHE A 28 0.28 -2.20 -4.64
CA PHE A 28 -1.09 -1.77 -4.35
C PHE A 28 -1.16 -0.55 -3.42
N LEU A 29 -0.08 -0.21 -2.71
CA LEU A 29 -0.03 1.01 -1.90
C LEU A 29 -0.10 2.28 -2.76
N VAL A 30 0.44 2.24 -3.98
CA VAL A 30 0.42 3.36 -4.92
C VAL A 30 -1.01 3.71 -5.38
N PRO A 31 -1.80 2.79 -5.98
CA PRO A 31 -3.18 3.10 -6.36
C PRO A 31 -4.05 3.40 -5.14
N LEU A 32 -3.84 2.74 -3.99
CA LEU A 32 -4.59 3.03 -2.77
C LEU A 32 -4.35 4.46 -2.28
N SER A 33 -3.09 4.87 -2.12
CA SER A 33 -2.75 6.22 -1.66
C SER A 33 -3.18 7.30 -2.66
N PHE A 34 -3.09 7.01 -3.95
CA PHE A 34 -3.59 7.89 -5.00
C PHE A 34 -5.10 8.09 -4.91
N LEU A 35 -5.87 7.01 -4.81
CA LEU A 35 -7.33 7.07 -4.72
C LEU A 35 -7.80 7.78 -3.44
N ILE A 36 -7.14 7.52 -2.30
CA ILE A 36 -7.40 8.27 -1.06
C ILE A 36 -7.15 9.77 -1.27
N SER A 37 -6.04 10.12 -1.93
CA SER A 37 -5.68 11.52 -2.19
C SER A 37 -6.68 12.20 -3.12
N VAL A 38 -7.14 11.50 -4.16
CA VAL A 38 -8.20 11.97 -5.07
C VAL A 38 -9.47 12.28 -4.29
N THR A 39 -10.02 11.30 -3.55
CA THR A 39 -11.27 11.48 -2.81
C THR A 39 -11.14 12.57 -1.74
N TYR A 40 -10.07 12.55 -0.95
CA TYR A 40 -9.86 13.53 0.12
C TYR A 40 -9.72 14.96 -0.41
N ARG A 41 -8.90 15.18 -1.46
CA ARG A 41 -8.70 16.51 -2.03
C ARG A 41 -9.96 17.02 -2.73
N ALA A 42 -10.76 16.14 -3.32
CA ALA A 42 -12.02 16.52 -3.96
C ALA A 42 -13.02 17.12 -2.97
N VAL A 43 -13.10 16.60 -1.75
CA VAL A 43 -14.02 17.11 -0.72
C VAL A 43 -13.42 18.25 0.12
N ARG A 44 -12.10 18.33 0.23
CA ARG A 44 -11.44 19.26 1.16
C ARG A 44 -11.00 20.58 0.54
N MET A 45 -10.74 20.61 -0.77
CA MET A 45 -10.30 21.83 -1.45
C MET A 45 -11.50 22.73 -1.77
N ARG A 46 -11.36 24.05 -1.58
CA ARG A 46 -12.43 25.03 -1.85
C ARG A 46 -12.60 25.30 -3.35
N ASP A 47 -11.52 25.15 -4.11
CA ASP A 47 -11.46 25.28 -5.55
C ASP A 47 -10.52 24.20 -6.13
N LEU A 48 -10.63 23.93 -7.43
CA LEU A 48 -9.88 22.87 -8.11
C LEU A 48 -8.53 23.35 -8.67
N THR A 49 -8.10 24.56 -8.34
CA THR A 49 -6.85 25.13 -8.85
C THR A 49 -5.67 24.33 -8.29
N GLY A 50 -4.86 23.73 -9.16
CA GLY A 50 -3.74 22.89 -8.73
C GLY A 50 -4.14 21.56 -8.08
N TYR A 51 -5.40 21.11 -8.26
CA TYR A 51 -5.93 19.86 -7.70
C TYR A 51 -5.00 18.66 -7.93
N TRP A 52 -4.59 18.40 -9.18
CA TRP A 52 -3.72 17.26 -9.52
C TRP A 52 -2.35 17.33 -8.88
N ARG A 53 -1.80 18.54 -8.70
CA ARG A 53 -0.55 18.75 -7.96
C ARG A 53 -0.74 18.41 -6.49
N ALA A 54 -1.84 18.83 -5.89
CA ALA A 54 -2.13 18.53 -4.48
C ALA A 54 -2.43 17.04 -4.23
N VAL A 55 -3.11 16.37 -5.16
CA VAL A 55 -3.30 14.91 -5.14
C VAL A 55 -1.95 14.19 -5.23
N GLY A 56 -1.10 14.58 -6.18
CA GLY A 56 0.24 14.00 -6.33
C GLY A 56 1.11 14.19 -5.09
N VAL A 57 1.14 15.40 -4.52
CA VAL A 57 1.88 15.69 -3.28
C VAL A 57 1.37 14.86 -2.12
N MET A 58 0.05 14.76 -1.94
CA MET A 58 -0.54 13.96 -0.84
C MET A 58 -0.27 12.46 -1.02
N THR A 59 -0.31 11.96 -2.25
CA THR A 59 0.02 10.56 -2.58
C THR A 59 1.45 10.24 -2.15
N VAL A 60 2.40 11.10 -2.55
CA VAL A 60 3.81 10.96 -2.15
C VAL A 60 3.98 11.06 -0.63
N GLN A 61 3.28 12.00 0.03
CA GLN A 61 3.32 12.12 1.49
C GLN A 61 2.85 10.85 2.20
N ILE A 62 1.75 10.23 1.75
CA ILE A 62 1.24 8.98 2.33
C ILE A 62 2.28 7.86 2.18
N ILE A 63 2.84 7.69 0.97
CA ILE A 63 3.84 6.65 0.71
C ILE A 63 5.08 6.87 1.59
N LEU A 64 5.61 8.10 1.62
CA LEU A 64 6.78 8.42 2.44
C LEU A 64 6.51 8.26 3.94
N ALA A 65 5.30 8.62 4.41
CA ALA A 65 4.92 8.40 5.80
C ALA A 65 4.87 6.92 6.16
N MET A 66 4.32 6.06 5.28
CA MET A 66 4.31 4.61 5.51
C MET A 66 5.72 4.02 5.54
N ILE A 67 6.58 4.42 4.61
CA ILE A 67 8.00 4.01 4.60
C ILE A 67 8.67 4.46 5.90
N GLY A 68 8.47 5.72 6.29
CA GLY A 68 9.02 6.29 7.52
C GLY A 68 8.56 5.53 8.77
N LEU A 69 7.28 5.16 8.85
CA LEU A 69 6.74 4.36 9.94
C LEU A 69 7.38 2.96 10.00
N GLY A 70 7.57 2.31 8.85
CA GLY A 70 8.26 1.01 8.78
C GLY A 70 9.71 1.09 9.23
N VAL A 71 10.44 2.10 8.76
CA VAL A 71 11.83 2.37 9.19
C VAL A 71 11.89 2.67 10.69
N ALA A 72 10.99 3.51 11.20
CA ALA A 72 10.93 3.83 12.62
C ALA A 72 10.66 2.59 13.47
N ALA A 73 9.72 1.73 13.05
CA ALA A 73 9.44 0.47 13.73
C ALA A 73 10.66 -0.47 13.72
N PHE A 74 11.36 -0.59 12.58
CA PHE A 74 12.59 -1.37 12.50
C PHE A 74 13.66 -0.85 13.46
N ILE A 75 13.92 0.46 13.45
CA ILE A 75 14.92 1.07 14.35
C ILE A 75 14.53 0.85 15.82
N PHE A 76 13.24 1.03 16.12
CA PHE A 76 12.71 0.84 17.46
C PHE A 76 12.94 -0.60 17.95
N VAL A 77 12.60 -1.60 17.14
CA VAL A 77 12.72 -3.01 17.53
C VAL A 77 14.19 -3.46 17.57
N GLU A 78 14.99 -3.13 16.57
CA GLU A 78 16.35 -3.66 16.41
C GLU A 78 17.37 -2.95 17.29
N TYR A 79 17.19 -1.66 17.56
CA TYR A 79 18.18 -0.85 18.29
C TYR A 79 17.68 -0.34 19.63
N LEU A 80 16.46 0.20 19.68
CA LEU A 80 15.96 0.83 20.91
C LEU A 80 15.62 -0.23 21.97
N ILE A 81 15.00 -1.35 21.59
CA ILE A 81 14.66 -2.43 22.53
C ILE A 81 15.92 -3.05 23.15
N PRO A 82 16.95 -3.49 22.39
CA PRO A 82 18.15 -4.07 23.01
C PRO A 82 18.94 -3.09 23.87
N TRP A 83 18.90 -1.80 23.54
CA TRP A 83 19.53 -0.76 24.35
C TRP A 83 18.81 -0.54 25.68
N LEU A 84 17.46 -0.57 25.70
CA LEU A 84 16.65 -0.39 26.90
C LEU A 84 16.56 -1.65 27.78
N ALA A 85 16.52 -2.83 27.16
CA ALA A 85 16.45 -4.11 27.84
C ALA A 85 17.50 -5.07 27.24
N PRO A 86 18.77 -4.95 27.65
CA PRO A 86 19.80 -5.91 27.26
C PRO A 86 19.39 -7.28 27.78
N MET A 87 18.96 -8.18 26.90
CA MET A 87 18.67 -9.56 27.30
C MET A 87 20.02 -10.20 27.67
N PRO A 88 20.16 -10.78 28.88
CA PRO A 88 21.37 -11.52 29.21
C PRO A 88 21.52 -12.69 28.24
N SER A 89 22.71 -12.80 27.65
CA SER A 89 23.13 -13.93 26.81
C SER A 89 23.08 -15.24 27.57
#